data_AF-A0A379IEW2-F1
#
_entry.id   AF-A0A379IEW2-F1
#
_cell.length_a   1.000
_cell.length_b   1.000
_cell.length_c   1.000
_cell.angle_alpha   90.00
_cell.angle_beta   90.00
_cell.angle_gamma   90.00
#
_symmetry.space_group_name_H-M   'P 1'
#
loop_
_entity.id
_entity.type
_entity.pdbx_description
1 polymer ?
#
loop_
_entity_poly.entity_id
_entity_poly.type
_entity_poly.pdbx_seq_one_letter_code
_entity_poly.pdbx_strand_id
1 'polypeptide(L)' 'MKILDEALIKNVINMEEAIDVLRENYHQYNSSNGNNPARTIVRVHEKNATFGVMPALRI' A
#
# COMPACT_ATOMS: atom_id res chain seq x y z
N MET A 1 -5.37 -17.81 -6.93
CA MET A 1 -5.09 -16.69 -6.01
C MET A 1 -4.74 -17.27 -4.65
N LYS A 2 -3.57 -16.93 -4.09
CA LYS A 2 -3.21 -17.33 -2.72
C LYS A 2 -3.79 -16.31 -1.75
N ILE A 3 -4.46 -16.78 -0.70
CA ILE A 3 -4.94 -15.93 0.39
C ILE A 3 -3.90 -15.98 1.51
N LEU A 4 -3.46 -14.82 1.98
CA LEU A 4 -2.58 -14.67 3.13
C LEU A 4 -3.41 -14.07 4.27
N ASP A 5 -3.38 -14.68 5.45
CA ASP A 5 -4.08 -14.19 6.63
C ASP A 5 -3.16 -13.31 7.51
N GLU A 6 -3.76 -12.66 8.52
CA GLU A 6 -3.06 -11.73 9.40
C GLU A 6 -1.91 -12.38 10.18
N ALA A 7 -2.11 -13.63 10.64
CA ALA A 7 -1.10 -14.34 11.41
C ALA A 7 0.13 -14.65 10.55
N LEU A 8 -0.09 -15.06 9.31
CA LEU A 8 0.98 -15.31 8.35
C LEU A 8 1.73 -14.02 7.99
N ILE A 9 1.03 -12.90 7.80
CA ILE A 9 1.66 -11.60 7.49
C ILE A 9 2.57 -11.15 8.64
N LYS A 10 2.08 -11.23 9.89
CA LYS A 10 2.84 -10.83 11.08
C LYS A 10 4.11 -11.65 11.30
N ASN A 11 4.12 -12.91 10.86
CA ASN A 11 5.28 -13.78 10.95
C ASN A 11 6.31 -13.54 9.83
N VAL A 12 5.91 -12.91 8.74
CA VAL A 12 6.75 -12.67 7.55
C VAL A 12 7.33 -11.26 7.54
N ILE A 13 6.57 -10.26 7.98
CA ILE A 13 6.99 -8.86 7.94
C ILE A 13 7.45 -8.44 9.33
N ASN A 14 8.76 -8.25 9.48
CA ASN A 14 9.30 -7.57 10.66
C ASN A 14 9.32 -6.05 10.44
N MET A 15 9.25 -5.28 11.54
CA MET A 15 9.13 -3.82 11.46
C MET A 15 10.39 -3.13 10.95
N GLU A 16 11.57 -3.69 11.20
CA GLU A 16 12.85 -3.10 10.80
C GLU A 16 13.03 -3.18 9.27
N GLU A 17 12.86 -4.37 8.70
CA GLU A 17 12.84 -4.60 7.25
C GLU A 17 11.75 -3.78 6.57
N ALA A 18 10.55 -3.68 7.18
CA ALA A 18 9.48 -2.85 6.64
C ALA A 18 9.89 -1.38 6.53
N ILE A 19 10.58 -0.83 7.53
CA ILE A 19 11.08 0.55 7.52
C ILE A 19 12.13 0.73 6.42
N ASP A 20 13.08 -0.19 6.28
CA ASP A 20 14.15 -0.07 5.29
C ASP A 20 13.61 -0.18 3.85
N VAL A 21 12.69 -1.11 3.60
CA VAL A 21 11.99 -1.21 2.32
C VAL A 21 11.21 0.07 2.03
N LEU A 22 10.52 0.66 3.02
CA LEU A 22 9.80 1.93 2.83
C LEU A 22 10.74 3.08 2.44
N ARG A 23 11.91 3.21 3.12
CA ARG A 23 12.90 4.25 2.79
C ARG A 23 13.38 4.13 1.34
N GLU A 24 13.73 2.92 0.90
CA GLU A 24 14.17 2.67 -0.47
C GLU A 24 13.08 3.06 -1.49
N ASN A 25 11.83 2.67 -1.23
CA ASN A 25 10.71 3.00 -2.11
C ASN A 25 10.44 4.51 -2.17
N TYR A 26 10.56 5.25 -1.06
CA TYR A 26 10.42 6.71 -1.08
C TYR A 26 11.55 7.39 -1.86
N HIS A 27 12.78 6.89 -1.79
CA HIS A 27 13.87 7.39 -2.62
C HIS A 27 13.61 7.16 -4.11
N GLN A 28 13.06 6.00 -4.48
CA GLN A 28 12.69 5.65 -5.87
C GLN A 28 11.42 6.38 -6.35
N TYR A 29 10.53 6.79 -5.46
CA TYR A 29 9.30 7.50 -5.80
C TYR A 29 9.60 8.86 -6.44
N ASN A 30 10.58 9.59 -5.90
CA ASN A 30 10.98 10.90 -6.43
C ASN A 30 11.59 10.83 -7.84
N SER A 31 11.99 9.64 -8.30
CA SER A 31 12.58 9.40 -9.62
C SER A 31 11.66 8.67 -10.59
N SER A 32 10.51 8.13 -10.14
CA SER A 32 9.58 7.36 -10.97
C SER A 32 8.33 8.17 -11.35
N ASN A 33 8.37 8.76 -12.55
CA ASN A 33 7.26 9.47 -13.16
C ASN A 33 6.08 8.51 -13.49
N GLY A 34 5.06 8.46 -12.64
CA GLY A 34 3.68 8.17 -13.09
C GLY A 34 3.05 6.82 -12.72
N ASN A 35 3.76 5.89 -12.06
CA ASN A 35 3.22 4.55 -11.76
C ASN A 35 2.43 4.44 -10.44
N ASN A 36 2.23 5.57 -9.77
CA ASN A 36 1.54 5.64 -8.48
C ASN A 36 0.51 6.79 -8.53
N PRO A 37 -0.66 6.57 -9.16
CA PRO A 37 -1.67 7.63 -9.27
C PRO A 37 -2.23 7.99 -7.90
N ALA A 38 -2.85 9.16 -7.81
CA ALA A 38 -3.56 9.56 -6.60
C ALA A 38 -4.64 8.53 -6.25
N ARG A 39 -4.80 8.27 -4.95
CA ARG A 39 -5.84 7.36 -4.44
C ARG A 39 -7.22 7.82 -4.87
N THR A 40 -8.09 6.86 -5.22
CA THR A 40 -9.51 7.13 -5.43
C THR A 40 -10.26 6.94 -4.11
N ILE A 41 -11.12 7.90 -3.76
CA ILE A 41 -11.90 7.88 -2.52
C ILE A 41 -13.39 7.84 -2.87
N VAL A 42 -14.10 6.85 -2.33
CA VAL A 42 -15.55 6.70 -2.45
C VAL A 42 -16.16 6.89 -1.06
N ARG A 43 -17.06 7.86 -0.91
CA ARG A 43 -17.81 8.07 0.33
C ARG A 43 -19.06 7.20 0.32
N VAL A 44 -19.29 6.44 1.39
CA VAL A 44 -20.47 5.57 1.56
C VAL A 44 -21.36 6.20 2.61
N HIS A 45 -22.27 7.07 2.18
CA HIS A 45 -23.06 7.93 3.05
C HIS A 45 -23.99 7.15 3.98
N GLU A 46 -24.59 6.07 3.49
CA GLU A 46 -25.53 5.23 4.25
C GLU A 46 -24.87 4.53 5.44
N LYS A 47 -23.54 4.40 5.40
CA LYS A 47 -22.72 3.76 6.43
C LYS A 47 -21.85 4.74 7.21
N ASN A 48 -21.93 6.04 6.91
CA ASN A 48 -21.02 7.05 7.41
C ASN A 48 -19.54 6.61 7.30
N ALA A 49 -19.19 6.03 6.14
CA ALA A 49 -17.90 5.37 5.92
C ALA A 49 -17.22 5.85 4.65
N THR A 50 -15.94 5.49 4.49
CA THR A 50 -15.13 5.81 3.31
C THR A 50 -14.39 4.57 2.82
N PHE A 51 -14.41 4.34 1.51
CA PHE A 51 -13.66 3.30 0.84
C PHE A 51 -12.58 3.92 -0.03
N GLY A 52 -11.34 3.44 0.10
CA GLY A 52 -10.19 3.96 -0.64
C GLY A 52 -9.55 2.89 -1.52
N VAL A 53 -9.21 3.25 -2.75
CA VAL A 53 -8.44 2.41 -3.67
C VAL A 53 -7.09 3.09 -3.93
N MET A 54 -6.00 2.38 -3.63
CA MET A 54 -4.62 2.87 -3.73
C MET A 54 -3.81 1.92 -4.63
N PRO A 55 -3.91 2.05 -5.96
CA PRO A 55 -3.11 1.23 -6.86
C PRO A 55 -1.67 1.73 -6.88
N ALA A 56 -0.73 0.80 -6.92
CA ALA A 56 0.69 1.08 -7.10
C ALA A 56 1.25 0.04 -8.08
N LEU A 57 2.07 0.48 -9.04
CA LEU A 57 2.76 -0.41 -9.95
C LEU A 57 4.26 -0.25 -9.76
N ARG A 58 4.92 -1.33 -9.33
CA ARG A 58 6.39 -1.42 -9.31
C ARG A 58 6.77 -2.18 -10.58
N ILE A 59 7.30 -1.48 -11.58
CA ILE A 59 7.86 -2.06 -12.82
C ILE A 59 9.36 -2.28 -12.60
#